data_AF-A0A286IET1-F1
#
_entry.id   AF-A0A286IET1-F1
#
_cell.length_a   1.000
_cell.length_b   1.000
_cell.length_c   1.000
_cell.angle_alpha   90.00
_cell.angle_beta   90.00
_cell.angle_gamma   90.00
#
_symmetry.space_group_name_H-M   'P 1'
#
loop_
_entity.id
_entity.type
_entity.pdbx_description
1 polymer ?
#
loop_
_entity_poly.entity_id
_entity_poly.type
_entity_poly.pdbx_seq_one_letter_code
_entity_poly.pdbx_strand_id
1 'polypeptide(L)'
;MTNKHKRKGKSKFVMIYAYVKRSEAWKSLSPVERCAYIEVKWRYDGLNNGRIGLGCRELGDELNMSRNTADRALDELEKKGFIEKAKPSAFNNKNRAVTEWRLTEYACDVTGQLPSKNFMKWHPQKKSQSHPRDAQSHPRDAKGAKGGQNTHHSPTHGTVKPISTISQSHPRDTYISTMGGRVDG
;
A
#
# COMPACT_ATOMS: atom_id res chain seq x y z
N MET A 1 16.62 24.03 38.29
CA MET A 1 16.65 25.11 37.27
C MET A 1 15.67 24.73 36.16
N THR A 2 14.50 25.38 36.11
CA THR A 2 13.45 25.08 35.11
C THR A 2 13.70 25.94 33.87
N ASN A 3 14.01 25.30 32.75
CA ASN A 3 14.45 26.01 31.55
C ASN A 3 13.27 26.78 30.90
N LYS A 4 13.23 28.09 31.14
CA LYS A 4 12.14 29.04 30.83
C LYS A 4 12.03 29.41 29.33
N HIS A 5 12.65 28.63 28.43
CA HIS A 5 12.68 28.90 26.99
C HIS A 5 12.25 27.67 26.19
N LYS A 6 11.02 27.18 26.39
CA LYS A 6 10.38 26.33 25.37
C LYS A 6 10.10 27.22 24.16
N ARG A 7 11.05 27.29 23.22
CA ARG A 7 10.79 27.85 21.88
C ARG A 7 9.52 27.16 21.37
N LYS A 8 8.47 27.93 21.04
CA LYS A 8 7.28 27.38 20.38
C LYS A 8 7.78 26.61 19.15
N GLY A 9 7.67 25.29 19.19
CA GLY A 9 8.09 24.45 18.08
C GLY A 9 7.32 24.88 16.83
N LYS A 10 8.02 25.01 15.69
CA LYS A 10 7.35 25.20 14.41
C LYS A 10 6.41 24.00 14.17
N SER A 11 5.30 24.23 13.47
CA SER A 11 4.40 23.14 13.07
C SER A 11 5.19 22.06 12.31
N LYS A 12 5.03 20.80 12.72
CA LYS A 12 5.66 19.65 12.05
C LYS A 12 4.82 19.25 10.83
N PHE A 13 5.47 18.98 9.72
CA PHE A 13 4.85 18.51 8.49
C PHE A 13 5.71 17.46 7.81
N VAL A 14 5.10 16.64 6.96
CA VAL A 14 5.80 15.64 6.14
C VAL A 14 5.88 16.13 4.71
N MET A 15 7.09 16.30 4.19
CA MET A 15 7.31 16.66 2.79
C MET A 15 7.52 15.41 1.94
N ILE A 16 6.78 15.28 0.84
CA ILE A 16 7.03 14.23 -0.17
C ILE A 16 7.52 14.91 -1.44
N TYR A 17 8.77 14.63 -1.83
CA TYR A 17 9.33 15.18 -3.05
C TYR A 17 8.67 14.58 -4.30
N ALA A 18 8.59 15.37 -5.37
CA ALA A 18 7.98 14.95 -6.63
C ALA A 18 8.63 13.69 -7.23
N TYR A 19 9.96 13.55 -7.13
CA TYR A 19 10.66 12.37 -7.65
C TYR A 19 10.28 11.09 -6.89
N VAL A 20 10.08 11.18 -5.56
CA VAL A 20 9.59 10.07 -4.73
C VAL A 20 8.18 9.69 -5.18
N LYS A 21 7.29 10.69 -5.26
CA LYS A 21 5.88 10.49 -5.63
C LYS A 21 5.68 9.92 -7.05
N ARG A 22 6.57 10.27 -7.98
CA ARG A 22 6.52 9.86 -9.39
C ARG A 22 7.17 8.49 -9.66
N SER A 23 7.99 7.98 -8.74
CA SER A 23 8.67 6.68 -8.87
C SER A 23 7.68 5.54 -9.12
N GLU A 24 8.13 4.52 -9.86
CA GLU A 24 7.33 3.30 -10.09
C GLU A 24 7.05 2.57 -8.77
N ALA A 25 8.04 2.55 -7.87
CA ALA A 25 7.90 2.02 -6.52
C ALA A 25 6.75 2.67 -5.77
N TRP A 26 6.62 4.01 -5.82
CA TRP A 26 5.51 4.69 -5.15
C TRP A 26 4.15 4.32 -5.73
N LYS A 27 4.08 4.23 -7.06
CA LYS A 27 2.84 3.87 -7.76
C LYS A 27 2.39 2.45 -7.38
N SER A 28 3.33 1.54 -7.15
CA SER A 28 3.04 0.16 -6.74
C SER A 28 2.69 0.01 -5.25
N LEU A 29 2.85 1.05 -4.43
CA LEU A 29 2.47 0.99 -3.02
C LEU A 29 0.95 0.91 -2.85
N SER A 30 0.50 0.01 -1.97
CA SER A 30 -0.87 0.02 -1.47
C SER A 30 -1.12 1.27 -0.60
N PRO A 31 -2.40 1.66 -0.36
CA PRO A 31 -2.71 2.78 0.52
C PRO A 31 -2.10 2.63 1.92
N VAL A 32 -2.13 1.41 2.47
CA VAL A 32 -1.55 1.06 3.77
C VAL A 32 -0.05 1.29 3.77
N GLU A 33 0.66 0.82 2.75
CA GLU A 33 2.11 1.03 2.64
C GLU A 33 2.48 2.51 2.51
N ARG A 34 1.67 3.31 1.79
CA ARG A 34 1.87 4.76 1.72
C ARG A 34 1.70 5.42 3.09
N CYS A 35 0.69 5.04 3.86
CA CYS A 35 0.50 5.51 5.23
C CYS A 35 1.68 5.11 6.14
N ALA A 36 2.15 3.87 6.03
CA ALA A 36 3.31 3.40 6.78
C ALA A 36 4.59 4.19 6.46
N TYR A 37 4.82 4.53 5.19
CA TYR A 37 5.96 5.37 4.80
C TYR A 37 5.83 6.79 5.39
N ILE A 38 4.62 7.36 5.37
CA ILE A 38 4.35 8.67 5.97
C ILE A 38 4.64 8.62 7.47
N GLU A 39 4.29 7.54 8.17
CA GLU A 39 4.54 7.38 9.61
C GLU A 39 6.04 7.26 9.92
N VAL A 40 6.80 6.47 9.15
CA VAL A 40 8.27 6.43 9.28
C VAL A 40 8.86 7.84 9.07
N LYS A 41 8.36 8.57 8.07
CA LYS A 41 8.82 9.93 7.77
C LYS A 41 8.38 10.95 8.81
N TRP A 42 7.22 10.76 9.42
CA TRP A 42 6.77 11.54 10.56
C TRP A 42 7.70 11.35 11.74
N ARG A 43 8.20 10.14 12.01
CA ARG A 43 9.14 9.89 13.12
C ARG A 43 10.55 10.43 12.89
N TYR A 44 10.90 10.76 11.65
CA TYR A 44 12.17 11.41 11.35
C TYR A 44 12.20 12.85 11.89
N ASP A 45 13.22 13.20 12.67
CA ASP A 45 13.38 14.52 13.29
C ASP A 45 14.46 15.40 12.61
N GLY A 46 15.11 14.88 11.57
CA GLY A 46 16.21 15.53 10.89
C GLY A 46 17.61 15.06 11.31
N LEU A 47 17.71 14.30 12.42
CA LEU A 47 18.98 13.88 13.03
C LEU A 47 18.99 12.39 13.47
N ASN A 48 17.85 11.71 13.36
CA ASN A 48 17.67 10.33 13.79
C ASN A 48 17.54 9.32 12.65
N ASN A 49 17.90 9.65 11.40
CA ASN A 49 17.84 8.69 10.30
C ASN A 49 18.83 7.53 10.56
N GLY A 50 18.32 6.29 10.60
CA GLY A 50 19.07 5.11 11.06
C GLY A 50 18.82 4.73 12.52
N ARG A 51 18.05 5.53 13.27
CA ARG A 51 17.55 5.24 14.62
C ARG A 51 16.03 5.43 14.71
N ILE A 52 15.33 5.40 13.57
CA ILE A 52 13.88 5.58 13.56
C ILE A 52 13.24 4.30 14.11
N GLY A 53 12.90 4.33 15.39
CA GLY A 53 12.24 3.21 16.06
C GLY A 53 10.77 3.11 15.65
N LEU A 54 10.39 1.99 15.04
CA LEU A 54 9.00 1.68 14.71
C LEU A 54 8.78 0.16 14.62
N GLY A 55 7.95 -0.37 15.51
CA GLY A 55 7.54 -1.78 15.49
C GLY A 55 6.20 -2.00 14.80
N CYS A 56 5.92 -3.23 14.34
CA CYS A 56 4.66 -3.55 13.68
C CYS A 56 3.41 -3.45 14.59
N ARG A 57 3.56 -3.63 15.91
CA ARG A 57 2.45 -3.39 16.87
C ARG A 57 2.12 -1.91 16.96
N GLU A 58 3.15 -1.10 17.19
CA GLU A 58 3.03 0.36 17.30
C GLU A 58 2.48 0.98 16.02
N LEU A 59 2.95 0.54 14.85
CA LEU A 59 2.41 0.96 13.57
C LEU A 59 0.93 0.53 13.38
N GLY A 60 0.58 -0.66 13.85
CA GLY A 60 -0.79 -1.16 13.82
C GLY A 60 -1.73 -0.29 14.65
N ASP A 61 -1.30 0.10 15.84
CA ASP A 61 -2.06 0.98 16.73
C ASP A 61 -2.23 2.38 16.11
N GLU A 62 -1.15 2.96 15.57
CA GLU A 62 -1.17 4.29 14.95
C GLU A 62 -2.07 4.36 13.71
N LEU A 63 -2.03 3.32 12.86
CA LEU A 63 -2.81 3.27 11.62
C LEU A 63 -4.15 2.52 11.76
N ASN A 64 -4.53 2.16 12.99
CA ASN A 64 -5.75 1.42 13.30
C ASN A 64 -5.94 0.15 12.45
N MET A 65 -4.93 -0.73 12.45
CA MET A 65 -4.92 -1.98 11.69
C MET A 65 -4.29 -3.14 12.48
N SER A 66 -4.50 -4.36 11.98
CA SER A 66 -3.87 -5.52 12.60
C SER A 66 -2.34 -5.47 12.52
N ARG A 67 -1.67 -5.97 13.57
CA ARG A 67 -0.21 -6.14 13.62
C ARG A 67 0.36 -6.79 12.36
N ASN A 68 -0.30 -7.85 11.87
CA ASN A 68 0.18 -8.60 10.71
C ASN A 68 0.11 -7.77 9.40
N THR A 69 -0.84 -6.85 9.30
CA THR A 69 -0.94 -5.94 8.15
C THR A 69 0.15 -4.89 8.21
N ALA A 70 0.39 -4.31 9.38
CA ALA A 70 1.47 -3.36 9.62
C ALA A 70 2.87 -3.99 9.37
N ASP A 71 3.07 -5.24 9.80
CA ASP A 71 4.29 -6.01 9.55
C ASP A 71 4.57 -6.17 8.05
N ARG A 72 3.57 -6.61 7.28
CA ARG A 72 3.65 -6.69 5.82
C ARG A 72 3.90 -5.35 5.16
N ALA A 73 3.31 -4.26 5.68
CA ALA A 73 3.52 -2.93 5.12
C ALA A 73 4.99 -2.48 5.28
N LEU A 74 5.61 -2.73 6.44
CA LEU A 74 7.03 -2.45 6.66
C LEU A 74 7.92 -3.30 5.76
N ASP A 75 7.63 -4.60 5.63
CA ASP A 75 8.36 -5.50 4.74
C ASP A 75 8.26 -5.06 3.27
N GLU A 76 7.09 -4.64 2.80
CA GLU A 76 6.91 -4.17 1.42
C GLU A 76 7.63 -2.84 1.17
N LEU A 77 7.66 -1.93 2.16
CA LEU A 77 8.46 -0.71 2.07
C LEU A 77 9.96 -1.00 2.00
N GLU A 78 10.44 -1.98 2.76
CA GLU A 78 11.83 -2.43 2.71
C GLU A 78 12.16 -3.05 1.35
N LYS A 79 11.34 -3.99 0.88
CA LYS A 79 11.52 -4.65 -0.44
C LYS A 79 11.49 -3.66 -1.60
N LYS A 80 10.62 -2.64 -1.54
CA LYS A 80 10.54 -1.59 -2.55
C LYS A 80 11.62 -0.51 -2.38
N GLY A 81 12.44 -0.60 -1.34
CA GLY A 81 13.62 0.23 -1.13
C GLY A 81 13.34 1.63 -0.60
N PHE A 82 12.19 1.86 0.05
CA PHE A 82 11.87 3.13 0.72
C PHE A 82 12.53 3.25 2.10
N ILE A 83 12.60 2.13 2.81
CA ILE A 83 13.24 2.02 4.12
C ILE A 83 14.23 0.87 4.12
N GLU A 84 15.17 0.89 5.06
CA GLU A 84 16.10 -0.22 5.29
C GLU A 84 16.26 -0.43 6.80
N LYS A 85 16.40 -1.69 7.23
CA LYS A 85 16.70 -2.04 8.63
C LYS A 85 18.11 -1.56 8.98
N ALA A 86 18.21 -0.58 9.87
CA ALA A 86 19.48 -0.12 10.42
C ALA A 86 19.92 -1.01 11.60
N LYS A 87 18.95 -1.42 12.44
CA LYS A 87 19.18 -2.35 13.54
C LYS A 87 17.98 -3.30 13.69
N PRO A 88 18.19 -4.62 13.69
CA PRO A 88 17.11 -5.57 13.91
C PRO A 88 16.60 -5.49 15.35
N SER A 89 15.32 -5.79 15.56
CA SER A 89 14.77 -5.93 16.90
C SER A 89 15.50 -7.03 17.67
N ALA A 90 15.77 -6.80 18.95
CA ALA A 90 16.30 -7.79 19.86
C ALA A 90 15.29 -8.05 20.98
N PHE A 91 15.01 -9.33 21.24
CA PHE A 91 14.17 -9.76 22.35
C PHE A 91 15.05 -10.54 23.34
N ASN A 92 15.70 -9.82 24.25
CA ASN A 92 16.32 -10.45 25.43
C ASN A 92 15.67 -9.90 26.71
N ASN A 93 15.74 -10.65 27.80
CA ASN A 93 15.10 -10.28 29.08
C ASN A 93 15.56 -8.93 29.67
N LYS A 94 16.69 -8.37 29.20
CA LYS A 94 17.27 -7.11 29.67
C LYS A 94 17.11 -5.96 28.66
N ASN A 95 16.75 -6.24 27.41
CA ASN A 95 16.68 -5.25 26.33
C ASN A 95 15.62 -5.67 25.31
N ARG A 96 14.49 -4.96 25.34
CA ARG A 96 13.46 -5.02 24.29
C ARG A 96 13.76 -3.92 23.29
N ALA A 97 14.61 -4.22 22.31
CA ALA A 97 14.95 -3.26 21.26
C ALA A 97 13.93 -3.35 20.13
N VAL A 98 13.31 -2.22 19.79
CA VAL A 98 12.47 -2.08 18.58
C VAL A 98 13.37 -2.06 17.35
N THR A 99 12.85 -2.51 16.21
CA THR A 99 13.54 -2.36 14.93
C THR A 99 13.77 -0.89 14.63
N GLU A 100 15.01 -0.54 14.30
CA GLU A 100 15.39 0.81 13.89
C GLU A 100 15.51 0.84 12.37
N TRP A 101 14.88 1.84 11.76
CA TRP A 101 14.80 2.03 10.33
C TRP A 101 15.61 3.25 9.88
N ARG A 102 16.01 3.23 8.62
CA ARG A 102 16.45 4.41 7.87
C ARG A 102 15.58 4.64 6.66
N LEU A 103 15.31 5.91 6.35
CA LEU A 103 14.77 6.35 5.07
C LEU A 103 15.91 6.40 4.05
N THR A 104 15.73 5.74 2.91
CA THR A 104 16.74 5.65 1.85
C THR A 104 16.90 6.93 1.03
N GLU A 105 15.97 7.89 1.19
CA GLU A 105 16.01 9.19 0.52
C GLU A 105 16.97 10.19 1.18
N TYR A 106 17.34 9.96 2.45
CA TYR A 106 18.23 10.82 3.24
C TYR A 106 19.54 10.10 3.55
N ALA A 107 20.57 10.88 3.90
CA ALA A 107 21.81 10.32 4.41
C ALA A 107 21.54 9.68 5.79
N CYS A 108 22.31 8.66 6.15
CA CYS A 108 22.22 8.07 7.47
C CYS A 108 22.88 9.00 8.50
N ASP A 109 22.12 9.47 9.49
CA ASP A 109 22.64 10.39 10.51
C ASP A 109 23.54 9.69 11.54
N VAL A 110 23.52 8.35 11.56
CA VAL A 110 24.37 7.53 12.44
C VAL A 110 25.71 7.22 11.78
N THR A 111 25.69 6.76 10.54
CA THR A 111 26.87 6.22 9.85
C THR A 111 27.44 7.17 8.80
N GLY A 112 26.73 8.25 8.45
CA GLY A 112 27.11 9.18 7.38
C GLY A 112 26.94 8.60 5.97
N GLN A 113 26.38 7.39 5.83
CA GLN A 113 26.16 6.78 4.52
C GLN A 113 25.24 7.64 3.65
N LEU A 114 25.63 7.81 2.38
CA LEU A 114 24.86 8.59 1.42
C LEU A 114 23.47 7.99 1.16
N PRO A 115 22.49 8.81 0.74
CA PRO A 115 21.16 8.32 0.38
C PRO A 115 21.22 7.26 -0.73
N SER A 116 20.75 6.04 -0.45
CA SER A 116 20.76 4.94 -1.43
C SER A 116 19.70 5.12 -2.52
N LYS A 117 18.55 5.73 -2.16
CA LYS A 117 17.38 5.94 -3.03
C LYS A 117 16.97 4.68 -3.78
N ASN A 118 17.04 3.51 -3.12
CA ASN A 118 16.84 2.20 -3.75
C ASN A 118 15.48 2.07 -4.45
N PHE A 119 14.43 2.73 -3.94
CA PHE A 119 13.12 2.81 -4.61
C PHE A 119 13.15 3.41 -6.02
N MET A 120 14.16 4.21 -6.37
CA MET A 120 14.29 4.77 -7.73
C MET A 120 14.72 3.73 -8.76
N LYS A 121 15.36 2.63 -8.33
CA LYS A 121 15.81 1.53 -9.20
C LYS A 121 14.80 0.38 -9.24
N TRP A 122 13.81 0.41 -8.34
CA TRP A 122 12.79 -0.62 -8.26
C TRP A 122 11.83 -0.54 -9.45
N HIS A 123 11.47 -1.71 -9.98
CA HIS A 123 10.53 -1.89 -11.07
C HIS A 123 9.63 -3.10 -10.78
N PRO A 124 8.36 -3.09 -11.21
CA PRO A 124 7.44 -4.19 -10.98
C PRO A 124 7.93 -5.44 -11.72
N GLN A 125 8.06 -6.55 -11.00
CA GLN A 125 8.37 -7.83 -11.61
C GLN A 125 7.20 -8.25 -12.52
N LYS A 126 7.49 -8.54 -13.79
CA LYS A 126 6.49 -9.11 -14.70
C LYS A 126 6.09 -10.47 -14.16
N LYS A 127 4.83 -10.63 -13.76
CA LYS A 127 4.30 -11.95 -13.43
C LYS A 127 4.38 -12.80 -14.70
N SER A 128 5.19 -13.86 -14.67
CA SER A 128 5.10 -14.92 -15.67
C SER A 128 3.66 -15.41 -15.65
N GLN A 129 2.95 -15.26 -16.78
CA GLN A 129 1.63 -15.86 -16.91
C GLN A 129 1.85 -17.37 -16.84
N SER A 130 1.42 -18.00 -15.75
CA SER A 130 1.30 -19.44 -15.71
C SER A 130 0.35 -19.87 -16.83
N HIS A 131 0.80 -20.78 -17.70
CA HIS A 131 -0.06 -21.40 -18.73
C HIS A 131 -1.41 -21.77 -18.11
N PRO A 132 -2.54 -21.49 -18.79
CA PRO A 132 -3.85 -21.91 -18.31
C PRO A 132 -3.79 -23.42 -18.09
N ARG A 133 -4.06 -23.87 -16.85
CA ARG A 133 -4.28 -25.29 -16.59
C ARG A 133 -5.54 -25.66 -17.34
N ASP A 134 -5.44 -26.66 -18.21
CA ASP A 134 -6.60 -27.25 -18.88
C ASP A 134 -7.63 -27.62 -17.82
N ALA A 135 -8.72 -26.85 -17.76
CA ALA A 135 -9.87 -27.19 -16.94
C ALA A 135 -10.59 -28.35 -17.63
N GLN A 136 -10.10 -29.57 -17.46
CA GLN A 136 -10.89 -30.76 -17.74
C GLN A 136 -12.03 -30.80 -16.71
N SER A 137 -13.18 -30.24 -17.10
CA SER A 137 -14.43 -30.44 -16.36
C SER A 137 -14.76 -31.93 -16.35
N HIS A 138 -14.76 -32.56 -15.17
CA HIS A 138 -15.34 -33.88 -15.00
C HIS A 138 -16.80 -33.87 -15.50
N PRO A 139 -17.21 -34.78 -16.41
CA PRO A 139 -18.61 -34.89 -16.79
C PRO A 139 -19.43 -35.29 -15.57
N ARG A 140 -20.57 -34.63 -15.36
CA ARG A 140 -21.55 -35.02 -14.33
C ARG A 140 -22.05 -36.43 -14.63
N ASP A 141 -21.99 -37.31 -13.65
CA ASP A 141 -22.58 -38.64 -13.70
C ASP A 141 -24.09 -38.55 -13.97
N ALA A 142 -24.51 -38.83 -15.20
CA ALA A 142 -25.90 -39.07 -15.55
C ALA A 142 -26.24 -40.54 -15.24
N LYS A 143 -26.70 -40.83 -14.01
CA LYS A 143 -27.39 -42.09 -13.74
C LYS A 143 -28.88 -41.92 -14.05
N GLY A 144 -29.34 -42.63 -15.07
CA GLY A 144 -30.75 -42.71 -15.43
C GLY A 144 -31.58 -43.44 -14.38
N ALA A 145 -32.78 -42.92 -14.13
CA ALA A 145 -33.90 -43.69 -13.60
C ALA A 145 -35.20 -43.11 -14.19
N LYS A 146 -36.01 -44.01 -14.76
CA LYS A 146 -37.25 -43.72 -15.49
C LYS A 146 -38.41 -43.38 -14.56
N GLY A 147 -39.27 -42.48 -15.02
CA GLY A 147 -40.73 -42.69 -15.06
C GLY A 147 -41.56 -42.19 -13.86
N GLY A 148 -42.29 -41.10 -14.08
CA GLY A 148 -43.41 -40.67 -13.26
C GLY A 148 -44.01 -39.37 -13.81
N GLN A 149 -45.03 -39.50 -14.66
CA GLN A 149 -45.78 -38.36 -15.22
C GLN A 149 -46.48 -37.60 -14.10
N ASN A 150 -46.49 -36.26 -14.16
CA ASN A 150 -47.72 -35.48 -14.08
C ASN A 150 -47.49 -34.04 -14.57
N THR A 151 -48.42 -33.62 -15.42
CA THR A 151 -48.51 -32.36 -16.14
C THR A 151 -49.00 -31.23 -15.24
N HIS A 152 -48.35 -30.07 -15.29
CA HIS A 152 -49.03 -28.76 -15.38
C HIS A 152 -48.08 -27.74 -16.01
N HIS A 153 -48.51 -27.20 -17.16
CA HIS A 153 -47.82 -26.13 -17.87
C HIS A 153 -47.95 -24.79 -17.13
N SER A 154 -46.89 -23.99 -17.17
CA SER A 154 -47.00 -22.53 -17.20
C SER A 154 -45.93 -22.01 -18.15
N PRO A 155 -46.32 -21.34 -19.26
CA PRO A 155 -45.37 -20.75 -20.19
C PRO A 155 -45.02 -19.35 -19.69
N THR A 156 -43.78 -19.13 -19.28
CA THR A 156 -43.24 -17.77 -19.19
C THR A 156 -42.06 -17.65 -20.13
N HIS A 157 -42.37 -17.45 -21.41
CA HIS A 157 -41.47 -16.76 -22.33
C HIS A 157 -41.30 -15.33 -21.79
N GLY A 158 -40.24 -15.11 -21.01
CA GLY A 158 -39.77 -13.79 -20.66
C GLY A 158 -38.43 -13.55 -21.34
N THR A 159 -38.43 -12.77 -22.43
CA THR A 159 -37.18 -12.14 -22.89
C THR A 159 -36.71 -11.22 -21.77
N VAL A 160 -35.63 -11.59 -21.08
CA VAL A 160 -34.95 -10.64 -20.18
C VAL A 160 -34.37 -9.55 -21.08
N LYS A 161 -35.02 -8.38 -21.10
CA LYS A 161 -34.38 -7.18 -21.62
C LYS A 161 -33.13 -6.93 -20.79
N PRO A 162 -31.96 -6.65 -21.39
CA PRO A 162 -30.84 -6.16 -20.59
C PRO A 162 -31.32 -4.88 -19.90
N ILE A 163 -31.33 -4.88 -18.57
CA ILE A 163 -31.37 -3.61 -17.83
C ILE A 163 -30.02 -2.97 -18.11
N SER A 164 -29.97 -2.15 -19.16
CA SER A 164 -28.93 -1.16 -19.33
C SER A 164 -29.15 -0.09 -18.27
N THR A 165 -28.92 -0.41 -17.00
CA THR A 165 -28.45 0.60 -16.07
C THR A 165 -27.07 0.96 -16.55
N ILE A 166 -27.03 1.94 -17.46
CA ILE A 166 -25.89 2.82 -17.62
C ILE A 166 -25.56 3.25 -16.19
N SER A 167 -24.52 2.66 -15.63
CA SER A 167 -23.94 3.14 -14.38
C SER A 167 -23.64 4.60 -14.64
N GLN A 168 -24.44 5.51 -14.08
CA GLN A 168 -24.13 6.92 -14.14
C GLN A 168 -22.79 7.05 -13.45
N SER A 169 -21.73 7.22 -14.24
CA SER A 169 -20.39 7.50 -13.72
C SER A 169 -20.54 8.64 -12.74
N HIS A 170 -20.11 8.42 -11.49
CA HIS A 170 -20.25 9.43 -10.46
C HIS A 170 -19.46 10.66 -10.93
N PRO A 171 -19.85 11.91 -10.62
CA PRO A 171 -19.10 13.09 -11.05
C PRO A 171 -17.60 13.03 -10.68
N ARG A 172 -17.26 12.28 -9.63
CA ARG A 172 -15.89 11.99 -9.17
C ARG A 172 -15.08 11.05 -10.09
N ASP A 173 -15.73 10.36 -11.03
CA ASP A 173 -15.12 9.45 -12.01
C ASP A 173 -14.67 10.19 -13.28
N THR A 174 -15.06 11.46 -13.44
CA THR A 174 -14.63 12.29 -14.57
C THR A 174 -13.32 13.01 -14.24
N TYR A 175 -12.26 12.74 -15.02
CA TYR A 175 -10.91 13.29 -14.84
C TYR A 175 -10.52 14.24 -15.97
N ILE A 176 -11.44 15.08 -16.47
CA ILE A 176 -11.10 16.08 -17.50
C ILE A 176 -11.05 17.45 -16.82
N SER A 177 -9.85 17.87 -16.42
CA SER A 177 -9.58 19.26 -16.07
C SER A 177 -9.16 20.00 -17.34
N THR A 178 -10.09 20.69 -18.01
CA THR A 178 -9.77 21.70 -19.03
C THR A 178 -9.26 22.97 -18.34
N MET A 179 -8.06 22.91 -17.75
CA MET A 179 -7.35 24.11 -17.30
C MET A 179 -6.38 24.54 -18.39
N GLY A 180 -6.88 25.37 -19.30
CA GLY A 180 -6.11 25.92 -20.41
C GLY A 180 -6.91 27.02 -21.11
N GLY A 181 -7.31 28.05 -20.36
CA GLY A 181 -7.76 29.31 -20.95
C GLY A 181 -6.62 29.85 -21.81
N ARG A 182 -6.86 29.90 -23.11
CA ARG A 182 -6.00 30.49 -24.12
C ARG A 182 -5.83 31.96 -23.77
N VAL A 183 -4.60 32.38 -23.45
CA VAL A 183 -4.20 33.79 -23.42
C VAL A 183 -3.46 34.02 -24.73
N ASP A 184 -4.19 34.47 -25.74
CA ASP A 184 -3.60 34.94 -26.99
C ASP A 184 -4.05 36.38 -27.21
N GLY A 185 -3.08 37.30 -27.22
CA GLY A 185 -3.00 38.50 -28.06
C GLY A 185 -3.90 39.68 -27.72
#